data_AF-A0A350J981-F1
#
_entry.id   AF-A0A350J981-F1
#
_cell.length_a   1.000
_cell.length_b   1.000
_cell.length_c   1.000
_cell.angle_alpha   90.00
_cell.angle_beta   90.00
_cell.angle_gamma   90.00
#
_symmetry.space_group_name_H-M   'P 1'
#
loop_
_entity.id
_entity.type
_entity.pdbx_description
1 polymer ?
#
loop_
_entity_poly.entity_id
_entity_poly.type
_entity_poly.pdbx_seq_one_letter_code
_entity_poly.pdbx_strand_id
1 'polypeptide(L)'
;MSRLTLDWNKYRQTAVNAACEGAVLLKNDRNALPVKTGASVAVFGRMQSNYYKSGTGSGGMVNTGHVTDIFEGLSNDPDIKVDLELKKIYEEWEAVNPVDPGVG
;
A
#
# COMPACT_ATOMS: atom_id res chain seq x y z
N MET A 1 -18.70 -33.32 -15.03
CA MET A 1 -18.60 -31.88 -14.71
C MET A 1 -17.15 -31.58 -14.41
N SER A 2 -16.54 -30.60 -15.07
CA SER A 2 -15.17 -30.17 -14.76
C SER A 2 -15.15 -29.47 -13.39
N ARG A 3 -14.13 -29.77 -12.60
CA ARG A 3 -13.94 -29.15 -11.28
C ARG A 3 -13.33 -27.76 -11.48
N LEU A 4 -14.05 -26.72 -11.06
CA LEU A 4 -13.52 -25.36 -10.97
C LEU A 4 -12.74 -25.23 -9.65
N THR A 5 -11.51 -24.73 -9.74
CA THR A 5 -10.65 -24.44 -8.58
C THR A 5 -10.32 -22.97 -8.59
N LEU A 6 -10.53 -22.30 -7.46
CA LEU A 6 -10.09 -20.93 -7.25
C LEU A 6 -8.66 -20.94 -6.71
N ASP A 7 -7.71 -20.57 -7.56
CA ASP A 7 -6.32 -20.33 -7.15
C ASP A 7 -6.20 -18.94 -6.54
N TRP A 8 -5.97 -18.89 -5.23
CA TRP A 8 -5.88 -17.64 -4.48
C TRP A 8 -4.64 -16.81 -4.80
N ASN A 9 -3.54 -17.46 -5.21
CA ASN A 9 -2.34 -16.76 -5.67
C ASN A 9 -2.61 -16.08 -7.02
N LYS A 10 -3.26 -16.81 -7.94
CA LYS A 10 -3.65 -16.25 -9.23
C LYS A 10 -4.64 -15.09 -9.07
N TYR A 11 -5.61 -15.23 -8.15
CA TYR A 11 -6.56 -14.16 -7.84
C TYR A 11 -5.83 -12.90 -7.34
N ARG A 12 -4.95 -13.04 -6.33
CA ARG A 12 -4.17 -11.92 -5.78
C ARG A 12 -3.29 -11.26 -6.83
N GLN A 13 -2.54 -12.04 -7.61
CA GLN A 13 -1.67 -11.49 -8.65
C GLN A 13 -2.48 -10.72 -9.71
N THR A 14 -3.66 -11.23 -10.08
CA THR A 14 -4.54 -10.55 -11.03
C THR A 14 -5.02 -9.21 -10.48
N ALA A 15 -5.39 -9.14 -9.20
CA ALA A 15 -5.78 -7.88 -8.54
C ALA A 15 -4.61 -6.89 -8.45
N VAL A 16 -3.40 -7.36 -8.12
CA VAL A 16 -2.18 -6.52 -8.11
C VAL A 16 -1.89 -5.95 -9.49
N ASN A 17 -1.96 -6.78 -10.54
CA ASN A 17 -1.74 -6.31 -11.92
C ASN A 17 -2.75 -5.23 -12.31
N ALA A 18 -4.03 -5.43 -11.99
CA ALA A 18 -5.07 -4.42 -12.25
C ALA A 18 -4.79 -3.09 -11.52
N ALA A 19 -4.31 -3.15 -10.27
CA ALA A 19 -3.92 -1.95 -9.52
C ALA A 19 -2.70 -1.26 -10.14
N CYS A 20 -1.68 -2.02 -10.56
CA CYS A 20 -0.48 -1.50 -11.21
C CYS A 20 -0.79 -0.85 -12.57
N GLU A 21 -1.63 -1.47 -13.39
CA GLU A 21 -2.06 -0.94 -14.68
C GLU A 21 -2.99 0.27 -14.55
N GLY A 22 -3.66 0.42 -13.41
CA GLY A 22 -4.54 1.55 -13.11
C GLY A 22 -3.82 2.81 -12.58
N ALA A 23 -2.54 2.71 -12.20
CA ALA A 23 -1.79 3.84 -11.68
C ALA A 23 -1.45 4.85 -12.79
N VAL A 24 -1.73 6.14 -12.56
CA VAL A 24 -1.52 7.21 -13.55
C VAL A 24 -0.39 8.13 -13.10
N LEU A 25 0.74 8.10 -13.82
CA LEU A 25 1.87 9.01 -13.61
C LEU A 25 1.59 10.36 -14.28
N LEU A 26 1.24 11.36 -13.47
CA LEU A 26 0.90 12.70 -13.98
C LEU A 26 2.12 13.57 -14.33
N LYS A 27 3.24 13.39 -13.61
CA LYS A 27 4.45 14.20 -13.77
C LYS A 27 5.69 13.42 -13.32
N ASN A 28 6.78 13.52 -14.08
CA ASN A 28 8.08 12.90 -13.73
C ASN A 28 9.25 13.75 -14.23
N ASP A 29 9.60 14.79 -13.47
CA ASP A 29 10.75 15.64 -13.82
C ASP A 29 12.06 14.99 -13.39
N ARG A 30 13.10 15.14 -14.21
CA ARG A 30 14.49 14.72 -13.88
C ARG A 30 14.61 13.22 -13.54
N ASN A 31 13.72 12.38 -14.10
CA ASN A 31 13.69 10.93 -13.84
C ASN A 31 13.64 10.62 -12.33
N ALA A 32 12.75 11.29 -11.60
CA ALA A 32 12.55 11.06 -10.18
C ALA A 32 12.05 9.63 -9.90
N LEU A 33 11.25 9.08 -10.83
CA LEU A 33 10.86 7.67 -10.86
C LEU A 33 11.43 6.97 -12.11
N PRO A 34 11.74 5.65 -12.02
CA PRO A 34 11.65 4.79 -10.84
C PRO A 34 12.68 5.17 -9.76
N VAL A 35 12.39 4.80 -8.51
CA VAL A 35 13.37 4.94 -7.42
C VAL A 35 14.61 4.13 -7.76
N LYS A 36 15.80 4.68 -7.50
CA LYS A 36 17.06 3.99 -7.78
C LYS A 36 17.26 2.81 -6.82
N THR A 37 17.77 1.70 -7.33
CA THR A 37 18.17 0.56 -6.51
C THR A 37 19.13 0.98 -5.40
N GLY A 38 18.84 0.53 -4.18
CA GLY A 38 19.59 0.83 -2.97
C GLY A 38 19.33 2.22 -2.38
N ALA A 39 18.41 3.01 -2.96
CA ALA A 39 18.04 4.30 -2.40
C ALA A 39 17.35 4.15 -1.03
N SER A 40 17.64 5.11 -0.15
CA SER A 40 16.90 5.29 1.09
C SER A 40 15.69 6.19 0.83
N VAL A 41 14.50 5.70 1.11
CA VAL A 41 13.21 6.37 0.89
C VAL A 41 12.59 6.75 2.23
N ALA A 42 12.42 8.05 2.44
CA ALA A 42 11.67 8.59 3.56
C ALA A 42 10.19 8.72 3.16
N VAL A 43 9.31 7.97 3.81
CA VAL A 43 7.86 7.97 3.53
C VAL A 43 7.16 8.95 4.47
N PHE A 44 6.58 10.00 3.90
CA PHE A 44 5.84 11.03 4.65
C PHE A 44 4.33 10.88 4.45
N GLY A 45 3.57 11.37 5.43
CA GLY A 45 2.12 11.31 5.49
C GLY A 45 1.63 10.18 6.41
N ARG A 46 0.68 10.49 7.31
CA ARG A 46 0.15 9.53 8.29
C ARG A 46 -0.58 8.33 7.67
N MET A 47 -1.07 8.47 6.43
CA MET A 47 -1.81 7.40 5.75
C MET A 47 -0.90 6.31 5.20
N GLN A 48 0.42 6.41 5.40
CA GLN A 48 1.38 5.38 4.99
C GLN A 48 1.11 4.01 5.63
N SER A 49 0.61 4.01 6.87
CA SER A 49 0.22 2.85 7.70
C SER A 49 -1.30 2.63 7.76
N ASN A 50 -2.09 3.49 7.09
CA ASN A 50 -3.55 3.46 7.10
C ASN A 50 -4.07 3.58 5.67
N TYR A 51 -3.65 2.65 4.82
CA TYR A 51 -3.93 2.71 3.40
C TYR A 51 -5.43 2.58 3.09
N TYR A 52 -5.97 3.56 2.36
CA TYR A 52 -7.34 3.50 1.85
C TYR A 52 -7.46 2.47 0.72
N LYS A 53 -7.82 1.24 1.07
CA LYS A 53 -8.11 0.16 0.10
C LYS A 53 -9.36 0.42 -0.74
N SER A 54 -10.23 1.31 -0.29
CA SER A 54 -11.54 1.63 -0.88
C SER A 54 -12.07 2.96 -0.35
N GLY A 55 -13.18 3.44 -0.90
CA GLY A 55 -14.01 4.45 -0.24
C GLY A 55 -14.84 3.86 0.92
N THR A 56 -15.67 4.69 1.54
CA THR A 56 -16.59 4.32 2.63
C THR A 56 -17.91 3.75 2.11
N GLY A 57 -18.78 3.27 3.02
CA GLY A 57 -20.11 2.76 2.71
C GLY A 57 -20.10 1.30 2.23
N SER A 58 -21.16 0.86 1.55
CA SER A 58 -21.36 -0.57 1.22
C SER A 58 -20.23 -1.18 0.38
N GLY A 59 -19.55 -0.38 -0.45
CA GLY A 59 -18.39 -0.80 -1.22
C GLY A 59 -17.08 -0.87 -0.42
N GLY A 60 -17.01 -0.24 0.77
CA GLY A 60 -15.86 -0.26 1.66
C GLY A 60 -15.86 -1.38 2.68
N MET A 61 -17.05 -1.90 3.01
CA MET A 61 -17.29 -2.89 4.06
C MET A 61 -16.89 -4.34 3.68
N VAL A 62 -15.98 -4.50 2.72
CA VAL A 62 -15.42 -5.82 2.39
C VAL A 62 -14.38 -6.18 3.45
N ASN A 63 -14.69 -7.20 4.25
CA ASN A 63 -13.77 -7.70 5.26
C ASN A 63 -12.58 -8.43 4.61
N THR A 64 -11.36 -8.01 4.96
CA THR A 64 -10.11 -8.58 4.44
C THR A 64 -9.24 -9.06 5.60
N GLY A 65 -8.54 -10.17 5.42
CA GLY A 65 -7.62 -10.69 6.46
C GLY A 65 -6.34 -9.86 6.62
N HIS A 66 -5.96 -9.11 5.59
CA HIS A 66 -4.79 -8.22 5.60
C HIS A 66 -4.94 -7.14 4.53
N VAL A 67 -4.37 -5.97 4.78
CA VAL A 67 -4.23 -4.89 3.80
C VAL A 67 -2.75 -4.53 3.77
N THR A 68 -2.11 -4.76 2.62
CA THR A 68 -0.74 -4.27 2.41
C THR A 68 -0.78 -2.77 2.22
N ASP A 69 -0.21 -2.02 3.16
CA ASP A 69 -0.09 -0.57 3.09
C ASP A 69 1.12 -0.13 2.23
N ILE A 70 1.30 1.18 2.05
CA ILE A 70 2.37 1.74 1.21
C ILE A 70 3.75 1.42 1.81
N PHE A 71 3.87 1.51 3.13
CA PHE A 71 5.13 1.28 3.82
C PHE A 71 5.55 -0.19 3.70
N GLU A 72 4.63 -1.12 3.95
CA GLU A 72 4.82 -2.56 3.79
C GLU A 72 5.16 -2.90 2.33
N GLY A 73 4.43 -2.34 1.36
CA GLY A 73 4.68 -2.54 -0.06
C GLY A 73 6.11 -2.16 -0.47
N LEU A 74 6.60 -0.99 -0.03
CA LEU A 74 7.97 -0.53 -0.26
C LEU A 74 9.00 -1.35 0.52
N SER A 75 8.69 -1.79 1.73
CA SER A 75 9.58 -2.61 2.56
C SER A 75 9.80 -4.02 2.01
N ASN A 76 8.84 -4.53 1.23
CA ASN A 76 8.91 -5.83 0.58
C ASN A 76 9.71 -5.80 -0.73
N ASP A 77 10.04 -4.62 -1.26
CA ASP A 77 10.89 -4.47 -2.44
C ASP A 77 12.37 -4.57 -2.03
N PRO A 78 13.11 -5.59 -2.50
CA PRO A 78 14.51 -5.79 -2.11
C PRO A 78 15.45 -4.66 -2.57
N ASP A 79 15.03 -3.85 -3.55
CA ASP A 79 15.82 -2.76 -4.10
C ASP A 79 15.59 -1.43 -3.36
N ILE A 80 14.64 -1.36 -2.44
CA ILE A 80 14.26 -0.14 -1.70
C ILE A 80 14.61 -0.30 -0.22
N LYS A 81 15.23 0.74 0.36
CA LYS A 81 15.43 0.86 1.81
C LYS A 81 14.52 1.93 2.35
N VAL A 82 13.65 1.61 3.29
CA VAL A 82 12.77 2.60 3.95
C VAL A 82 13.43 3.17 5.20
N ASP A 83 13.16 4.45 5.48
CA ASP A 83 13.62 5.12 6.69
C ASP A 83 12.80 4.67 7.92
N LEU A 84 13.40 3.81 8.75
CA LEU A 84 12.76 3.26 9.94
C LEU A 84 12.68 4.26 11.11
N GLU A 85 13.58 5.24 11.16
CA GLU A 85 13.52 6.28 12.19
C GLU A 85 12.29 7.17 11.97
N LEU A 86 12.07 7.59 10.73
CA LEU A 86 10.88 8.34 10.36
C LEU A 86 9.60 7.52 10.60
N LYS A 87 9.61 6.22 10.28
CA LYS A 87 8.47 5.33 10.56
C LYS A 87 8.09 5.34 12.04
N LYS A 88 9.07 5.22 12.94
CA LYS A 88 8.86 5.23 14.39
C LYS A 88 8.23 6.53 14.87
N ILE A 89 8.64 7.67 14.30
CA ILE A 89 8.05 8.98 14.62
C ILE A 89 6.55 8.99 14.26
N TYR A 90 6.15 8.45 13.11
CA TYR A 90 4.74 8.36 12.74
C TYR A 90 3.96 7.38 13.64
N GLU A 91 4.54 6.23 13.99
CA GLU A 91 3.91 5.25 14.91
C GLU A 91 3.67 5.86 16.30
N GLU A 92 4.65 6.59 16.85
CA GLU A 92 4.53 7.28 18.14
C GLU A 92 3.49 8.40 18.10
N TRP A 93 3.48 9.18 17.01
CA TRP A 93 2.49 10.24 16.83
C TRP A 93 1.07 9.69 16.69
N GLU A 94 0.90 8.60 15.95
CA GLU A 94 -0.39 7.96 15.71
C GLU A 94 -0.97 7.31 16.98
N ALA A 95 -0.12 6.77 17.85
CA ALA A 95 -0.55 6.21 19.14
C ALA A 95 -1.32 7.23 20.01
N VAL A 96 -1.03 8.52 19.86
CA VAL A 96 -1.75 9.60 20.56
C VAL A 96 -2.68 10.42 19.65
N ASN A 97 -2.73 10.11 18.35
CA ASN A 97 -3.60 10.73 17.35
C ASN A 97 -4.22 9.65 16.45
N PRO A 98 -5.08 8.75 16.97
CA PRO A 98 -5.61 7.63 16.19
C PRO A 98 -6.36 8.10 14.94
N VAL A 99 -6.33 7.30 13.87
CA VAL A 99 -7.17 7.53 12.69
C VAL A 99 -8.63 7.26 13.05
N ASP A 100 -9.53 8.15 12.63
CA ASP A 100 -10.94 7.83 12.51
C ASP A 100 -11.16 7.09 11.17
N PRO A 101 -11.46 5.78 11.18
CA PRO A 101 -11.62 5.01 9.96
C PRO A 101 -12.92 5.34 9.21
N GLY A 102 -13.86 6.08 9.82
CA GLY A 102 -15.20 6.26 9.28
C GLY A 102 -16.00 4.95 9.24
N VAL A 103 -16.95 4.86 8.30
CA VAL A 103 -17.81 3.68 8.12
C VAL A 103 -17.42 2.94 6.84
N GLY A 104 -16.75 1.80 6.99
CA GLY A 104 -16.36 0.91 5.88
C GLY A 104 -14.87 0.59 5.88
#